data_AF-A0A7Z9XKQ0-F1
#
_entry.id   AF-A0A7Z9XKQ0-F1
#
_cell.length_a   1.000
_cell.length_b   1.000
_cell.length_c   1.000
_cell.angle_alpha   90.00
_cell.angle_beta   90.00
_cell.angle_gamma   90.00
#
_symmetry.space_group_name_H-M   'P 1'
#
loop_
_entity.id
_entity.type
_entity.pdbx_description
1 polymer ?
#
loop_
_entity_poly.entity_id
_entity_poly.type
_entity_poly.pdbx_seq_one_letter_code
_entity_poly.pdbx_strand_id
1 'polypeptide(L)'
;MRKSFDVLLLFILVLARLTINKFAEASLFEHFKNVISHPLVGGWLPRRAADAFGPWYGDPIFLLLAALSLLAFLLYIFVDLCKERWGEQTTFRWKYASLWLIILTLVILPTLKMTLLRHNNLPHSYSHDGGVIQTEIATDYFLAGKSPYVEDYYDTPMAEWGFPEFRTALDHYPYLPATFILSAPVKRLSDALLGWYDQRFTYLILFIIMLILAYALTRGDSQAVLGLTMILGLNPIMGLDVIFGQNDVFVLAWLVISAWFIHRKRWLWGSLFFGVAAASKPTAWFLAPFFLLFLTDQPTLSFRQLFNKPTMLAILRRAWPALALFILFVL
;
A
#
# COMPACT_ATOMS: atom_id res chain seq x y z
N MET A 1 30.01 9.38 -19.19
CA MET A 1 28.72 8.92 -18.65
C MET A 1 28.81 8.81 -17.13
N ARG A 2 28.28 9.78 -16.37
CA ARG A 2 28.01 9.54 -14.94
C ARG A 2 26.86 8.53 -14.89
N LYS A 3 27.08 7.37 -14.27
CA LYS A 3 26.02 6.38 -14.08
C LYS A 3 25.03 6.95 -13.07
N SER A 4 23.84 7.34 -13.51
CA SER A 4 22.81 7.81 -12.59
C SER A 4 22.23 6.59 -11.87
N PHE A 5 22.54 6.46 -10.58
CA PHE A 5 22.17 5.29 -9.76
C PHE A 5 20.64 5.10 -9.69
N ASP A 6 19.88 6.19 -9.71
CA ASP A 6 18.41 6.19 -9.75
C ASP A 6 17.84 5.49 -11.00
N VAL A 7 18.47 5.62 -12.16
CA VAL A 7 18.06 4.91 -13.39
C VAL A 7 18.22 3.39 -13.22
N LEU A 8 19.35 2.96 -12.63
CA LEU A 8 19.59 1.54 -12.36
C LEU A 8 18.59 0.99 -11.32
N LEU A 9 18.35 1.73 -10.25
CA LEU A 9 17.36 1.36 -9.23
C LEU A 9 15.96 1.24 -9.85
N LEU A 10 15.54 2.22 -10.65
CA LEU A 10 14.25 2.21 -11.31
C LEU A 10 14.12 1.03 -12.29
N PHE A 11 15.16 0.75 -13.07
CA PHE A 11 15.19 -0.40 -13.97
C PHE A 11 14.93 -1.72 -13.24
N ILE A 12 15.66 -1.96 -12.14
CA ILE A 12 15.52 -3.18 -11.33
C ILE A 12 14.08 -3.29 -10.79
N LEU A 13 13.55 -2.21 -10.23
CA LEU A 13 12.21 -2.20 -9.65
C LEU A 13 11.11 -2.40 -10.71
N VAL A 14 11.20 -1.74 -11.86
CA VAL A 14 10.25 -1.91 -12.98
C VAL A 14 10.24 -3.35 -13.48
N LEU A 15 11.43 -3.94 -13.73
CA LEU A 15 11.51 -5.33 -14.18
C LEU A 15 10.99 -6.31 -13.14
N ALA A 16 11.34 -6.12 -11.87
CA ALA A 16 10.84 -6.95 -10.78
C ALA A 16 9.31 -6.89 -10.70
N ARG A 17 8.72 -5.68 -10.77
CA ARG A 17 7.26 -5.48 -10.74
C ARG A 17 6.55 -6.12 -11.92
N LEU A 18 7.05 -5.93 -13.14
CA LEU A 18 6.46 -6.55 -14.33
C LEU A 18 6.46 -8.07 -14.23
N THR A 19 7.58 -8.64 -13.77
CA THR A 19 7.73 -10.10 -13.64
C THR A 19 6.80 -10.66 -12.56
N ILE A 20 6.77 -10.03 -11.38
CA ILE A 20 5.94 -10.47 -10.25
C ILE A 20 4.46 -10.28 -10.54
N ASN A 21 4.04 -9.17 -11.13
CA ASN A 21 2.64 -8.96 -11.51
C ASN A 21 2.19 -9.98 -12.55
N LYS A 22 3.01 -10.23 -13.59
CA LYS A 22 2.70 -11.26 -14.59
C LYS A 22 2.50 -12.62 -13.93
N PHE A 23 3.39 -12.99 -13.00
CA PHE A 23 3.30 -14.25 -12.28
C PHE A 23 2.03 -14.32 -11.41
N ALA A 24 1.73 -13.26 -10.65
CA ALA A 24 0.57 -13.22 -9.77
C ALA A 24 -0.77 -13.17 -10.53
N GLU A 25 -0.83 -12.52 -11.70
CA GLU A 25 -2.05 -12.53 -12.52
C GLU A 25 -2.25 -13.85 -13.27
N ALA A 26 -1.18 -14.60 -13.56
CA ALA A 26 -1.27 -15.88 -14.23
C ALA A 26 -1.97 -16.96 -13.38
N SER A 27 -2.03 -16.80 -12.05
CA SER A 27 -2.75 -17.72 -11.16
C SER A 27 -4.24 -17.39 -11.01
N LEU A 28 -4.74 -16.32 -11.64
CA LEU A 28 -6.14 -15.92 -11.55
C LEU A 28 -7.03 -16.74 -12.49
N PHE A 29 -8.05 -17.37 -11.92
CA PHE A 29 -9.04 -18.16 -12.66
C PHE A 29 -9.94 -17.29 -13.54
N GLU A 30 -10.23 -17.75 -14.77
CA GLU A 30 -11.07 -17.05 -15.77
C GLU A 30 -10.72 -15.57 -16.05
N HIS A 31 -9.52 -15.12 -15.65
CA HIS A 31 -9.12 -13.71 -15.65
C HIS A 31 -9.28 -13.03 -17.01
N PHE A 32 -8.78 -13.65 -18.07
CA PHE A 32 -8.86 -13.10 -19.42
C PHE A 32 -10.30 -12.86 -19.90
N LYS A 33 -11.19 -13.83 -19.66
CA LYS A 33 -12.60 -13.75 -20.03
C LYS A 33 -13.29 -12.62 -19.26
N ASN A 34 -13.05 -12.55 -17.95
CA ASN A 34 -13.62 -11.54 -17.08
C ASN A 34 -13.16 -10.13 -17.44
N VAL A 35 -11.90 -9.95 -17.84
CA VAL A 35 -11.38 -8.67 -18.35
C VAL A 35 -12.12 -8.21 -19.60
N ILE A 36 -12.27 -9.08 -20.59
CA ILE A 36 -12.87 -8.70 -21.89
C ILE A 36 -14.38 -8.46 -21.76
N SER A 37 -15.08 -9.23 -20.92
CA SER A 37 -16.53 -9.08 -20.74
C SER A 37 -16.91 -7.90 -19.84
N HIS A 38 -15.95 -7.31 -19.11
CA HIS A 38 -16.25 -6.25 -18.15
C HIS A 38 -16.64 -4.93 -18.85
N PRO A 39 -17.78 -4.28 -18.51
CA PRO A 39 -18.26 -3.08 -19.19
C PRO A 39 -17.27 -1.90 -19.24
N LEU A 40 -16.59 -1.62 -18.13
CA LEU A 40 -15.58 -0.57 -18.05
C LEU A 40 -14.19 -1.03 -18.50
N VAL A 41 -13.63 -2.06 -17.84
CA VAL A 41 -12.28 -2.56 -18.10
C VAL A 41 -12.11 -3.10 -19.52
N GLY A 42 -13.07 -3.89 -20.03
CA GLY A 42 -13.05 -4.37 -21.41
C GLY A 42 -13.20 -3.25 -22.44
N GLY A 43 -13.85 -2.14 -22.06
CA GLY A 43 -13.96 -0.93 -22.86
C GLY A 43 -12.65 -0.15 -23.02
N TRP A 44 -11.61 -0.46 -22.24
CA TRP A 44 -10.30 0.17 -22.39
C TRP A 44 -9.56 -0.30 -23.66
N LEU A 45 -10.01 -1.38 -24.30
CA LEU A 45 -9.45 -1.90 -25.54
C LEU A 45 -10.49 -1.91 -26.67
N PRO A 46 -10.09 -1.58 -27.91
CA PRO A 46 -10.92 -1.88 -29.07
C PRO A 46 -11.21 -3.38 -29.17
N ARG A 47 -12.43 -3.78 -29.54
CA ARG A 47 -12.82 -5.20 -29.68
C ARG A 47 -11.85 -6.01 -30.54
N ARG A 48 -11.40 -5.43 -31.66
CA ARG A 48 -10.39 -6.06 -32.55
C ARG A 48 -9.06 -6.35 -31.85
N ALA A 49 -8.66 -5.51 -30.90
CA ALA A 49 -7.44 -5.74 -30.12
C ALA A 49 -7.67 -6.89 -29.13
N ALA A 50 -8.80 -6.90 -28.43
CA ALA A 50 -9.17 -8.00 -27.52
C ALA A 50 -9.25 -9.36 -28.25
N ASP A 51 -9.80 -9.38 -29.48
CA ASP A 51 -9.88 -10.60 -30.30
C ASP A 51 -8.51 -11.07 -30.80
N ALA A 52 -7.58 -10.13 -31.05
CA ALA A 52 -6.23 -10.44 -31.50
C ALA A 52 -5.35 -11.04 -30.39
N PHE A 53 -5.59 -10.63 -29.14
CA PHE A 53 -4.95 -11.23 -27.98
C PHE A 53 -5.77 -12.45 -27.54
N GLY A 54 -5.39 -13.66 -27.96
CA GLY A 54 -6.01 -14.88 -27.44
C GLY A 54 -5.68 -15.13 -25.95
N PRO A 55 -6.40 -16.05 -25.27
CA PRO A 55 -6.16 -16.38 -23.85
C PRO A 55 -4.72 -16.84 -23.56
N TRP A 56 -3.99 -17.28 -24.58
CA TRP A 56 -2.60 -17.71 -24.53
C TRP A 56 -1.59 -16.56 -24.37
N TYR A 57 -1.94 -15.33 -24.77
CA TYR A 57 -1.04 -14.18 -24.73
C TYR A 57 -1.12 -13.39 -23.41
N GLY A 58 -2.07 -13.75 -22.53
CA GLY A 58 -2.28 -13.11 -21.23
C GLY A 58 -3.30 -11.98 -21.27
N ASP A 59 -3.51 -11.34 -20.12
CA ASP A 59 -4.42 -10.20 -19.99
C ASP A 59 -3.94 -9.01 -20.86
N PRO A 60 -4.73 -8.58 -21.86
CA PRO A 60 -4.32 -7.52 -22.78
C PRO A 60 -4.24 -6.14 -22.10
N ILE A 61 -4.99 -5.92 -21.01
CA ILE A 61 -4.87 -4.70 -20.19
C ILE A 61 -3.56 -4.72 -19.41
N PHE A 62 -3.16 -5.87 -18.85
CA PHE A 62 -1.85 -6.00 -18.22
C PHE A 62 -0.73 -5.68 -19.22
N LEU A 63 -0.79 -6.21 -20.44
CA LEU A 63 0.21 -5.93 -21.49
C LEU A 63 0.26 -4.44 -21.87
N LEU A 64 -0.89 -3.78 -21.99
CA LEU A 64 -0.98 -2.35 -22.25
C LEU A 64 -0.34 -1.53 -21.13
N LEU A 65 -0.70 -1.81 -19.87
CA LEU A 65 -0.14 -1.13 -18.71
C LEU A 65 1.37 -1.38 -18.58
N ALA A 66 1.84 -2.59 -18.90
CA ALA A 66 3.25 -2.91 -18.96
C ALA A 66 3.98 -2.08 -20.03
N ALA A 67 3.43 -2.00 -21.25
CA ALA A 67 4.00 -1.20 -22.33
C ALA A 67 4.09 0.30 -21.97
N LEU A 68 3.03 0.84 -21.36
CA LEU A 68 3.01 2.23 -20.88
C LEU A 68 4.06 2.48 -19.79
N SER A 69 4.25 1.52 -18.87
CA SER A 69 5.27 1.63 -17.83
C SER A 69 6.69 1.61 -18.40
N LEU A 70 6.95 0.78 -19.42
CA LEU A 70 8.24 0.71 -20.12
C LEU A 70 8.48 1.99 -20.93
N LEU A 71 7.47 2.53 -21.59
CA LEU A 71 7.57 3.82 -22.27
C LEU A 71 7.88 4.95 -21.30
N ALA A 72 7.20 5.00 -20.14
CA ALA A 72 7.49 5.98 -19.10
C ALA A 72 8.90 5.83 -18.52
N PHE A 73 9.41 4.59 -18.42
CA PHE A 73 10.80 4.32 -18.05
C PHE A 73 11.80 4.80 -19.11
N LEU A 74 11.52 4.59 -20.40
CA LEU A 74 12.34 5.13 -21.49
C LEU A 74 12.35 6.66 -21.49
N LEU A 75 11.21 7.30 -21.22
CA LEU A 75 11.12 8.75 -21.02
C LEU A 75 11.98 9.18 -19.83
N TYR A 76 11.96 8.45 -18.72
CA TYR A 76 12.82 8.73 -17.57
C TYR A 76 14.31 8.70 -17.93
N ILE A 77 14.76 7.69 -18.69
CA ILE A 77 16.14 7.61 -19.19
C ILE A 77 16.45 8.78 -20.11
N PHE A 78 15.55 9.10 -21.04
CA PHE A 78 15.74 10.22 -21.96
C PHE A 78 15.90 11.55 -21.22
N VAL A 79 15.09 11.80 -20.19
CA VAL A 79 15.19 12.98 -19.32
C VAL A 79 16.53 13.00 -18.59
N ASP A 80 17.02 11.85 -18.09
CA ASP A 80 18.34 11.74 -17.45
C ASP A 80 19.48 12.11 -18.42
N LEU A 81 19.43 11.60 -19.65
CA LEU A 81 20.42 11.90 -20.68
C LEU A 81 20.40 13.38 -21.10
N CYS A 82 19.24 14.04 -21.01
CA CYS A 82 19.09 15.46 -21.32
C CYS A 82 19.38 16.39 -20.12
N LYS A 83 19.83 15.87 -18.97
CA LYS A 83 20.02 16.66 -17.74
C LYS A 83 20.89 17.89 -17.94
N GLU A 84 22.00 17.77 -18.67
CA GLU A 84 22.94 18.87 -18.93
C GLU A 84 22.29 20.03 -19.71
N ARG A 85 21.29 19.72 -20.55
CA ARG A 85 20.60 20.71 -21.39
C ARG A 85 19.42 21.38 -20.67
N TRP A 86 18.70 20.63 -19.83
CA TRP A 86 17.43 21.10 -19.24
C TRP A 86 17.56 21.68 -17.83
N GLY A 87 18.71 21.52 -17.20
CA GLY A 87 18.95 21.96 -15.82
C GLY A 87 18.29 21.04 -14.79
N GLU A 88 18.69 21.18 -13.53
CA GLU A 88 18.34 20.20 -12.49
C GLU A 88 16.85 20.19 -12.15
N GLN A 89 16.21 21.36 -12.05
CA GLN A 89 14.82 21.46 -11.64
C GLN A 89 13.86 20.88 -12.68
N THR A 90 14.09 21.17 -13.96
CA THR A 90 13.30 20.62 -15.08
C THR A 90 13.49 19.11 -15.18
N THR A 91 14.73 18.64 -15.05
CA THR A 91 15.07 17.21 -15.06
C THR A 91 14.34 16.48 -13.93
N PHE A 92 14.38 17.02 -12.71
CA PHE A 92 13.67 16.45 -11.57
C PHE A 92 12.16 16.36 -11.80
N ARG A 93 11.52 17.43 -12.27
CA ARG A 93 10.07 17.46 -12.52
C ARG A 93 9.64 16.37 -13.51
N TRP A 94 10.35 16.24 -14.63
CA TRP A 94 10.01 15.24 -15.64
C TRP A 94 10.34 13.82 -15.22
N LYS A 95 11.45 13.60 -14.50
CA LYS A 95 11.75 12.30 -13.86
C LYS A 95 10.67 11.90 -12.87
N TYR A 96 10.25 12.84 -12.02
CA TYR A 96 9.24 12.60 -11.00
C TYR A 96 7.86 12.33 -11.63
N ALA A 97 7.48 13.07 -12.67
CA ALA A 97 6.26 12.80 -13.44
C ALA A 97 6.30 11.42 -14.12
N SER A 98 7.43 11.05 -14.71
CA SER A 98 7.62 9.72 -15.31
C SER A 98 7.53 8.61 -14.27
N LEU A 99 8.12 8.81 -13.08
CA LEU A 99 8.02 7.88 -11.95
C LEU A 99 6.58 7.70 -11.47
N TRP A 100 5.80 8.78 -11.35
CA TRP A 100 4.37 8.69 -11.02
C TRP A 100 3.57 7.95 -12.09
N LEU A 101 3.88 8.15 -13.37
CA LEU A 101 3.24 7.40 -14.46
C LEU A 101 3.56 5.89 -14.38
N ILE A 102 4.79 5.54 -14.01
CA ILE A 102 5.18 4.13 -13.76
C ILE A 102 4.39 3.56 -12.58
N ILE A 103 4.30 4.27 -11.45
CA ILE A 103 3.53 3.82 -10.27
C ILE A 103 2.04 3.69 -10.60
N LEU A 104 1.50 4.66 -11.35
CA LEU A 104 0.12 4.64 -11.83
C LEU A 104 -0.17 3.38 -12.64
N THR A 105 0.72 3.03 -13.57
CA THR A 105 0.52 1.89 -14.49
C THR A 105 0.87 0.53 -13.88
N LEU A 106 1.79 0.45 -12.91
CA LEU A 106 2.25 -0.81 -12.31
C LEU A 106 1.62 -1.15 -10.95
N VAL A 107 0.93 -0.21 -10.32
CA VAL A 107 0.30 -0.41 -9.00
C VAL A 107 -1.14 0.10 -9.00
N ILE A 108 -1.36 1.41 -9.18
CA ILE A 108 -2.69 2.01 -8.95
C ILE A 108 -3.74 1.49 -9.94
N LEU A 109 -3.48 1.52 -11.25
CA LEU A 109 -4.41 1.04 -12.26
C LEU A 109 -4.63 -0.48 -12.17
N PRO A 110 -3.60 -1.32 -11.96
CA PRO A 110 -3.81 -2.73 -11.66
C PRO A 110 -4.67 -2.98 -10.41
N THR A 111 -4.49 -2.21 -9.32
CA THR A 111 -5.37 -2.31 -8.14
C THR A 111 -6.81 -2.00 -8.52
N LEU A 112 -7.06 -0.87 -9.18
CA LEU A 112 -8.41 -0.49 -9.61
C LEU A 112 -9.02 -1.51 -10.57
N LYS A 113 -8.23 -2.08 -11.48
CA LYS A 113 -8.65 -3.18 -12.37
C LYS A 113 -9.15 -4.36 -11.54
N MET A 114 -8.37 -4.84 -10.57
CA MET A 114 -8.77 -5.98 -9.72
C MET A 114 -9.99 -5.66 -8.84
N THR A 115 -10.11 -4.42 -8.37
CA THR A 115 -11.28 -3.95 -7.62
C THR A 115 -12.55 -3.93 -8.48
N LEU A 116 -12.47 -3.44 -9.72
CA LEU A 116 -13.60 -3.45 -10.65
C LEU A 116 -13.98 -4.86 -11.10
N LEU A 117 -12.99 -5.71 -11.39
CA LEU A 117 -13.23 -7.11 -11.73
C LEU A 117 -13.94 -7.84 -10.59
N ARG A 118 -13.50 -7.65 -9.33
CA ARG A 118 -14.18 -8.23 -8.17
C ARG A 118 -15.63 -7.77 -8.05
N HIS A 119 -15.90 -6.47 -8.22
CA HIS A 119 -17.24 -5.91 -8.06
C HIS A 119 -18.29 -6.57 -8.98
N ASN A 120 -17.88 -7.01 -10.18
CA ASN A 120 -18.76 -7.68 -11.15
C ASN A 120 -18.68 -9.21 -11.12
N ASN A 121 -17.93 -9.79 -10.19
CA ASN A 121 -17.74 -11.23 -10.05
C ASN A 121 -17.99 -11.66 -8.60
N LEU A 122 -17.55 -12.86 -8.22
CA LEU A 122 -17.75 -13.39 -6.87
C LEU A 122 -17.00 -12.53 -5.82
N PRO A 123 -17.57 -12.32 -4.63
CA PRO A 123 -16.96 -11.44 -3.63
C PRO A 123 -15.59 -11.89 -3.11
N HIS A 124 -15.25 -13.18 -3.26
CA HIS A 124 -13.95 -13.73 -2.90
C HIS A 124 -12.92 -13.72 -4.05
N SER A 125 -13.31 -13.32 -5.26
CA SER A 125 -12.44 -13.27 -6.43
C SER A 125 -11.57 -12.01 -6.46
N TYR A 126 -10.37 -12.10 -7.04
CA TYR A 126 -9.44 -10.98 -7.25
C TYR A 126 -9.03 -10.21 -5.97
N SER A 127 -9.13 -10.85 -4.81
CA SER A 127 -8.78 -10.26 -3.52
C SER A 127 -8.06 -11.26 -2.61
N HIS A 128 -7.32 -10.71 -1.65
CA HIS A 128 -6.76 -11.44 -0.53
C HIS A 128 -7.85 -11.77 0.51
N ASP A 129 -7.60 -12.76 1.36
CA ASP A 129 -8.50 -13.18 2.45
C ASP A 129 -8.77 -12.08 3.47
N GLY A 130 -7.94 -12.00 4.50
CA GLY A 130 -8.11 -11.16 5.65
C GLY A 130 -8.01 -9.70 5.28
N GLY A 131 -7.07 -9.34 4.40
CA GLY A 131 -6.81 -7.95 4.04
C GLY A 131 -7.93 -7.28 3.23
N VAL A 132 -8.84 -8.04 2.60
CA VAL A 132 -9.99 -7.43 1.91
C VAL A 132 -11.29 -7.98 2.49
N ILE A 133 -11.56 -9.26 2.26
CA ILE A 133 -12.86 -9.87 2.52
C ILE A 133 -13.18 -9.80 4.00
N GLN A 134 -12.26 -10.26 4.85
CA GLN A 134 -12.52 -10.30 6.28
C GLN A 134 -12.52 -8.91 6.92
N THR A 135 -11.66 -7.98 6.48
CA THR A 135 -11.68 -6.60 6.95
C THR A 135 -12.99 -5.90 6.56
N GLU A 136 -13.53 -6.11 5.36
CA GLU A 136 -14.84 -5.56 4.96
C GLU A 136 -15.96 -6.04 5.87
N ILE A 137 -16.05 -7.35 6.10
CA ILE A 137 -17.05 -7.96 6.99
C ILE A 137 -16.87 -7.46 8.42
N ALA A 138 -15.63 -7.38 8.92
CA ALA A 138 -15.34 -6.83 10.25
C ALA A 138 -15.75 -5.36 10.37
N THR A 139 -15.56 -4.56 9.32
CA THR A 139 -16.05 -3.18 9.27
C THR A 139 -17.58 -3.14 9.30
N ASP A 140 -18.27 -4.05 8.60
CA ASP A 140 -19.74 -4.15 8.65
C ASP A 140 -20.24 -4.53 10.04
N TYR A 141 -19.64 -5.52 10.68
CA TYR A 141 -19.94 -5.87 12.07
C TYR A 141 -19.75 -4.68 13.02
N PHE A 142 -18.61 -3.99 12.93
CA PHE A 142 -18.35 -2.79 13.73
C PHE A 142 -19.41 -1.70 13.51
N LEU A 143 -19.77 -1.42 12.26
CA LEU A 143 -20.79 -0.43 11.92
C LEU A 143 -22.20 -0.83 12.39
N ALA A 144 -22.46 -2.13 12.55
CA ALA A 144 -23.69 -2.68 13.09
C ALA A 144 -23.68 -2.79 14.63
N GLY A 145 -22.59 -2.38 15.30
CA GLY A 145 -22.44 -2.51 16.75
C GLY A 145 -22.14 -3.94 17.24
N LYS A 146 -21.75 -4.83 16.33
CA LYS A 146 -21.30 -6.20 16.61
C LYS A 146 -19.78 -6.22 16.80
N SER A 147 -19.29 -7.15 17.62
CA SER A 147 -17.86 -7.33 17.83
C SER A 147 -17.27 -8.28 16.78
N PRO A 148 -16.36 -7.83 15.89
CA PRO A 148 -15.76 -8.69 14.86
C PRO A 148 -14.92 -9.86 15.41
N TYR A 149 -14.61 -9.82 16.70
CA TYR A 149 -13.84 -10.84 17.43
C TYR A 149 -14.71 -11.92 18.08
N VAL A 150 -16.03 -11.71 18.11
CA VAL A 150 -17.00 -12.66 18.68
C VAL A 150 -17.84 -13.31 17.59
N GLU A 151 -18.15 -12.57 16.53
CA GLU A 151 -18.86 -13.10 15.37
C GLU A 151 -17.98 -14.06 14.57
N ASP A 152 -18.61 -15.11 14.03
CA ASP A 152 -17.97 -16.00 13.06
C ASP A 152 -18.13 -15.49 11.61
N TYR A 153 -17.42 -16.16 10.70
CA TYR A 153 -17.34 -15.83 9.28
C TYR A 153 -17.75 -17.01 8.39
N TYR A 154 -18.41 -18.05 8.94
CA TYR A 154 -18.79 -19.26 8.20
C TYR A 154 -19.88 -18.98 7.15
N ASP A 155 -20.83 -18.10 7.46
CA ASP A 155 -21.91 -17.71 6.55
C ASP A 155 -21.55 -16.45 5.73
N THR A 156 -20.28 -16.29 5.38
CA THR A 156 -19.76 -15.13 4.65
C THR A 156 -18.90 -15.55 3.45
N PRO A 157 -18.64 -14.65 2.49
CA PRO A 157 -17.74 -14.97 1.37
C PRO A 157 -16.33 -15.39 1.79
N MET A 158 -15.90 -15.09 3.03
CA MET A 158 -14.63 -15.55 3.57
C MET A 158 -14.58 -17.08 3.65
N ALA A 159 -15.71 -17.75 3.89
CA ALA A 159 -15.80 -19.20 3.91
C ALA A 159 -15.61 -19.85 2.54
N GLU A 160 -15.66 -19.10 1.44
CA GLU A 160 -15.41 -19.60 0.08
C GLU A 160 -13.98 -19.35 -0.39
N TRP A 161 -13.24 -18.47 0.29
CA TRP A 161 -11.88 -18.11 -0.10
C TRP A 161 -10.88 -19.22 0.23
N GLY A 162 -9.93 -19.45 -0.68
CA GLY A 162 -8.85 -20.43 -0.52
C GLY A 162 -9.31 -21.89 -0.54
N PHE A 163 -8.34 -22.80 -0.36
CA PHE A 163 -8.62 -24.23 -0.30
C PHE A 163 -9.28 -24.59 1.03
N PRO A 164 -10.33 -25.45 1.03
CA PRO A 164 -11.07 -25.83 2.22
C PRO A 164 -10.18 -26.27 3.41
N GLU A 165 -9.08 -26.96 3.12
CA GLU A 165 -8.16 -27.53 4.11
C GLU A 165 -7.29 -26.48 4.84
N PHE A 166 -7.19 -25.25 4.31
CA PHE A 166 -6.35 -24.18 4.84
C PHE A 166 -7.15 -22.99 5.38
N ARG A 167 -8.47 -23.11 5.53
CA ARG A 167 -9.34 -22.05 6.06
C ARG A 167 -9.20 -21.97 7.59
N THR A 168 -8.32 -21.09 8.05
CA THR A 168 -8.00 -20.93 9.49
C THR A 168 -8.58 -19.68 10.13
N ALA A 169 -9.18 -18.79 9.34
CA ALA A 169 -9.64 -17.46 9.78
C ALA A 169 -11.17 -17.31 9.70
N LEU A 170 -11.92 -18.34 10.12
CA LEU A 170 -13.40 -18.28 10.13
C LEU A 170 -14.02 -18.04 11.51
N ASP A 171 -13.31 -18.33 12.59
CA ASP A 171 -13.89 -18.25 13.94
C ASP A 171 -13.86 -16.84 14.52
N HIS A 172 -12.94 -15.98 14.08
CA HIS A 172 -12.80 -14.60 14.55
C HIS A 172 -11.91 -13.77 13.61
N TYR A 173 -11.97 -12.45 13.76
CA TYR A 173 -11.09 -11.52 13.05
C TYR A 173 -9.62 -11.60 13.54
N PRO A 174 -8.63 -11.82 12.65
CA PRO A 174 -7.24 -12.09 13.04
C PRO A 174 -6.37 -10.83 13.22
N TYR A 175 -6.88 -9.63 12.89
CA TYR A 175 -6.10 -8.38 12.98
C TYR A 175 -6.58 -7.48 14.11
N LEU A 176 -5.79 -6.45 14.42
CA LEU A 176 -6.10 -5.52 15.49
C LEU A 176 -7.09 -4.42 15.01
N PRO A 177 -7.81 -3.76 15.96
CA PRO A 177 -9.04 -3.04 15.64
C PRO A 177 -8.88 -1.83 14.72
N ALA A 178 -7.70 -1.20 14.69
CA ALA A 178 -7.49 -0.01 13.87
C ALA A 178 -7.74 -0.28 12.37
N THR A 179 -7.53 -1.51 11.91
CA THR A 179 -7.73 -1.90 10.50
C THR A 179 -9.17 -1.69 10.05
N PHE A 180 -10.17 -2.20 10.78
CA PHE A 180 -11.58 -2.04 10.39
C PHE A 180 -12.18 -0.72 10.87
N ILE A 181 -11.72 -0.17 12.01
CA ILE A 181 -12.25 1.10 12.55
C ILE A 181 -11.89 2.28 11.63
N LEU A 182 -10.65 2.34 11.15
CA LEU A 182 -10.22 3.44 10.26
C LEU A 182 -10.66 3.24 8.81
N SER A 183 -11.08 2.02 8.45
CA SER A 183 -11.71 1.73 7.16
C SER A 183 -13.19 2.12 7.14
N ALA A 184 -13.88 2.09 8.29
CA ALA A 184 -15.28 2.46 8.43
C ALA A 184 -15.67 3.84 7.82
N PRO A 185 -14.93 4.95 8.05
CA PRO A 185 -15.26 6.23 7.42
C PRO A 185 -15.10 6.19 5.89
N VAL A 186 -14.08 5.49 5.37
CA VAL A 186 -13.87 5.33 3.93
C VAL A 186 -15.00 4.50 3.32
N LYS A 187 -15.43 3.44 4.00
CA LYS A 187 -16.58 2.62 3.60
C LYS A 187 -17.85 3.47 3.50
N ARG A 188 -18.21 4.20 4.55
CA ARG A 188 -19.40 5.07 4.55
C ARG A 188 -19.36 6.08 3.41
N LEU A 189 -18.20 6.67 3.15
CA LEU A 189 -18.03 7.61 2.04
C LEU A 189 -18.16 6.91 0.68
N SER A 190 -17.55 5.74 0.51
CA SER A 190 -17.60 4.94 -0.72
C SER A 190 -19.02 4.47 -1.02
N ASP A 191 -19.73 3.93 -0.04
CA ASP A 191 -21.12 3.52 -0.18
C ASP A 191 -22.00 4.72 -0.58
N ALA A 192 -21.76 5.90 -0.02
CA ALA A 192 -22.51 7.11 -0.36
C ALA A 192 -22.22 7.65 -1.78
N LEU A 193 -20.98 7.51 -2.28
CA LEU A 193 -20.57 8.07 -3.58
C LEU A 193 -20.69 7.09 -4.74
N LEU A 194 -20.39 5.81 -4.49
CA LEU A 194 -20.26 4.75 -5.49
C LEU A 194 -21.35 3.68 -5.35
N GLY A 195 -21.99 3.57 -4.18
CA GLY A 195 -22.95 2.51 -3.87
C GLY A 195 -22.32 1.19 -3.42
N TRP A 196 -21.00 1.13 -3.28
CA TRP A 196 -20.27 -0.04 -2.82
C TRP A 196 -18.92 0.36 -2.24
N TYR A 197 -18.26 -0.59 -1.58
CA TYR A 197 -16.96 -0.43 -0.97
C TYR A 197 -16.05 -1.61 -1.31
N ASP A 198 -14.77 -1.32 -1.50
CA ASP A 198 -13.70 -2.31 -1.49
C ASP A 198 -12.55 -1.79 -0.62
N GLN A 199 -12.01 -2.68 0.23
CA GLN A 199 -10.98 -2.34 1.20
C GLN A 199 -9.73 -1.70 0.57
N ARG A 200 -9.45 -2.01 -0.69
CA ARG A 200 -8.30 -1.44 -1.42
C ARG A 200 -8.45 0.07 -1.64
N PHE A 201 -9.64 0.65 -1.55
CA PHE A 201 -9.78 2.12 -1.56
C PHE A 201 -9.08 2.77 -0.36
N THR A 202 -9.23 2.18 0.84
CA THR A 202 -8.50 2.63 2.03
C THR A 202 -6.99 2.47 1.83
N TYR A 203 -6.56 1.35 1.26
CA TYR A 203 -5.15 1.09 0.98
C TYR A 203 -4.55 2.04 -0.05
N LEU A 204 -5.29 2.36 -1.13
CA LEU A 204 -4.85 3.33 -2.13
C LEU A 204 -4.72 4.74 -1.57
N ILE A 205 -5.66 5.18 -0.72
CA ILE A 205 -5.56 6.47 -0.04
C ILE A 205 -4.28 6.53 0.80
N LEU A 206 -4.06 5.53 1.65
CA LEU A 206 -2.88 5.45 2.51
C LEU A 206 -1.57 5.35 1.71
N PHE A 207 -1.58 4.57 0.63
CA PHE A 207 -0.45 4.43 -0.29
C PHE A 207 -0.10 5.77 -0.95
N ILE A 208 -1.09 6.51 -1.45
CA ILE A 208 -0.87 7.84 -2.06
C ILE A 208 -0.34 8.83 -1.02
N ILE A 209 -0.91 8.86 0.19
CA ILE A 209 -0.42 9.70 1.29
C ILE A 209 1.05 9.38 1.60
N MET A 210 1.38 8.09 1.71
CA MET A 210 2.75 7.63 1.95
C MET A 210 3.73 8.13 0.87
N LEU A 211 3.34 8.05 -0.41
CA LEU A 211 4.18 8.52 -1.52
C LEU A 211 4.33 10.05 -1.57
N ILE A 212 3.27 10.80 -1.23
CA ILE A 212 3.35 12.27 -1.09
C ILE A 212 4.30 12.64 0.05
N LEU A 213 4.24 11.91 1.18
CA LEU A 213 5.12 12.14 2.32
C LEU A 213 6.59 11.84 2.03
N ALA A 214 6.90 11.02 1.01
CA ALA A 214 8.27 10.81 0.57
C ALA A 214 8.96 12.14 0.22
N TYR A 215 8.25 13.07 -0.43
CA TYR A 215 8.78 14.40 -0.75
C TYR A 215 9.12 15.20 0.53
N ALA A 216 8.24 15.12 1.52
CA ALA A 216 8.38 15.90 2.75
C ALA A 216 9.45 15.33 3.69
N LEU A 217 9.69 14.02 3.67
CA LEU A 217 10.73 13.35 4.48
C LEU A 217 12.14 13.67 4.01
N THR A 218 12.34 13.76 2.70
CA THR A 218 13.65 14.01 2.07
C THR A 218 14.00 15.49 1.98
N ARG A 219 13.15 16.37 2.54
CA ARG A 219 13.32 17.84 2.56
C ARG A 219 13.50 18.44 1.16
N GLY A 220 12.95 17.80 0.14
CA GLY A 220 13.03 18.25 -1.25
C GLY A 220 14.37 17.96 -1.96
N ASP A 221 15.28 17.18 -1.36
CA ASP A 221 16.45 16.69 -2.07
C ASP A 221 16.02 15.81 -3.25
N SER A 222 16.28 16.27 -4.48
CA SER A 222 15.70 15.68 -5.69
C SER A 222 16.05 14.20 -5.86
N GLN A 223 17.27 13.80 -5.50
CA GLN A 223 17.70 12.40 -5.62
C GLN A 223 17.07 11.52 -4.54
N ALA A 224 17.04 12.00 -3.29
CA ALA A 224 16.41 11.28 -2.20
C ALA A 224 14.89 11.16 -2.39
N VAL A 225 14.21 12.21 -2.90
CA VAL A 225 12.78 12.13 -3.27
C VAL A 225 12.56 10.99 -4.27
N LEU A 226 13.32 11.00 -5.38
CA LEU A 226 13.18 9.98 -6.42
C LEU A 226 13.44 8.58 -5.86
N GLY A 227 14.54 8.38 -5.14
CA GLY A 227 14.89 7.10 -4.54
C GLY A 227 13.86 6.59 -3.54
N LEU A 228 13.39 7.45 -2.63
CA LEU A 228 12.41 7.06 -1.63
C LEU A 228 11.04 6.76 -2.26
N THR A 229 10.58 7.56 -3.24
CA THR A 229 9.35 7.29 -3.98
C THR A 229 9.45 5.99 -4.80
N MET A 230 10.60 5.70 -5.40
CA MET A 230 10.85 4.42 -6.09
C MET A 230 10.75 3.24 -5.12
N ILE A 231 11.43 3.31 -3.97
CA ILE A 231 11.44 2.23 -2.98
C ILE A 231 10.03 2.02 -2.42
N LEU A 232 9.32 3.08 -2.01
CA LEU A 232 7.98 2.93 -1.43
C LEU A 232 6.94 2.54 -2.48
N GLY A 233 7.02 3.11 -3.68
CA GLY A 233 5.99 2.97 -4.72
C GLY A 233 6.14 1.75 -5.61
N LEU A 234 7.36 1.23 -5.77
CA LEU A 234 7.66 0.10 -6.67
C LEU A 234 8.29 -1.09 -5.95
N ASN A 235 8.30 -1.10 -4.60
CA ASN A 235 8.71 -2.29 -3.85
C ASN A 235 7.89 -3.50 -4.32
N PRO A 236 8.53 -4.57 -4.83
CA PRO A 236 7.80 -5.65 -5.44
C PRO A 236 6.86 -6.41 -4.52
N ILE A 237 7.23 -6.53 -3.24
CA ILE A 237 6.41 -7.20 -2.22
C ILE A 237 5.19 -6.33 -1.91
N MET A 238 5.40 -5.04 -1.67
CA MET A 238 4.30 -4.11 -1.36
C MET A 238 3.34 -3.89 -2.53
N GLY A 239 3.84 -3.94 -3.76
CA GLY A 239 2.97 -3.77 -4.92
C GLY A 239 1.96 -4.92 -5.06
N LEU A 240 2.27 -6.13 -4.62
CA LEU A 240 1.26 -7.20 -4.53
C LEU A 240 0.25 -6.90 -3.43
N ASP A 241 0.74 -6.40 -2.29
CA ASP A 241 -0.08 -6.07 -1.14
C ASP A 241 -1.15 -5.02 -1.49
N VAL A 242 -0.81 -3.98 -2.27
CA VAL A 242 -1.80 -3.00 -2.74
C VAL A 242 -2.72 -3.54 -3.84
N ILE A 243 -2.22 -4.35 -4.79
CA ILE A 243 -3.02 -4.84 -5.93
C ILE A 243 -4.08 -5.87 -5.48
N PHE A 244 -3.65 -6.86 -4.70
CA PHE A 244 -4.52 -7.94 -4.24
C PHE A 244 -5.18 -7.62 -2.89
N GLY A 245 -4.75 -6.55 -2.21
CA GLY A 245 -5.36 -6.08 -0.97
C GLY A 245 -4.93 -6.86 0.26
N GLN A 246 -3.64 -7.11 0.40
CA GLN A 246 -3.06 -7.43 1.71
C GLN A 246 -2.99 -6.15 2.57
N ASN A 247 -2.72 -6.30 3.87
CA ASN A 247 -2.87 -5.22 4.85
C ASN A 247 -1.54 -4.60 5.33
N ASP A 248 -0.40 -4.94 4.74
CA ASP A 248 0.91 -4.45 5.17
C ASP A 248 1.15 -2.98 4.79
N VAL A 249 0.60 -2.50 3.66
CA VAL A 249 0.60 -1.09 3.26
C VAL A 249 -0.13 -0.22 4.27
N PHE A 250 -1.17 -0.74 4.90
CA PHE A 250 -1.91 -0.04 5.94
C PHE A 250 -0.98 0.29 7.12
N VAL A 251 -0.24 -0.72 7.59
CA VAL A 251 0.72 -0.57 8.69
C VAL A 251 1.87 0.35 8.28
N LEU A 252 2.45 0.15 7.10
CA LEU A 252 3.58 0.95 6.65
C LEU A 252 3.22 2.43 6.50
N ALA A 253 2.04 2.75 5.95
CA ALA A 253 1.61 4.13 5.80
C ALA A 253 1.58 4.86 7.14
N TRP A 254 1.04 4.23 8.20
CA TRP A 254 1.02 4.81 9.54
C TRP A 254 2.43 4.99 10.13
N LEU A 255 3.34 4.04 9.87
CA LEU A 255 4.75 4.16 10.27
C LEU A 255 5.45 5.33 9.55
N VAL A 256 5.19 5.52 8.25
CA VAL A 256 5.75 6.64 7.48
C VAL A 256 5.19 7.98 7.95
N ILE A 257 3.88 8.05 8.23
CA ILE A 257 3.24 9.23 8.83
C ILE A 257 3.86 9.53 10.20
N SER A 258 4.02 8.52 11.05
CA SER A 258 4.69 8.63 12.35
C SER A 258 6.10 9.20 12.19
N ALA A 259 6.94 8.59 11.36
CA ALA A 259 8.30 9.03 11.09
C ALA A 259 8.36 10.49 10.60
N TRP A 260 7.41 10.89 9.74
CA TRP A 260 7.32 12.26 9.25
C TRP A 260 7.07 13.29 10.36
N PHE A 261 6.15 13.00 11.29
CA PHE A 261 5.90 13.89 12.43
C PHE A 261 7.10 13.93 13.39
N ILE A 262 7.74 12.78 13.64
CA ILE A 262 8.90 12.73 14.53
C ILE A 262 10.09 13.49 13.94
N HIS A 263 10.32 13.40 12.62
CA HIS A 263 11.35 14.17 11.92
C HIS A 263 11.17 15.69 12.10
N ARG A 264 9.92 16.13 12.27
CA ARG A 264 9.55 17.53 12.57
C ARG A 264 9.49 17.84 14.07
N LYS A 265 10.00 16.95 14.93
CA LYS A 265 9.97 17.06 16.40
C LYS A 265 8.56 17.19 16.97
N ARG A 266 7.53 16.76 16.23
CA ARG A 266 6.13 16.73 16.67
C ARG A 266 5.85 15.39 17.35
N TRP A 267 6.48 15.17 18.50
CA TRP A 267 6.50 13.89 19.23
C TRP A 267 5.11 13.32 19.51
N LEU A 268 4.18 14.18 19.94
CA LEU A 268 2.79 13.77 20.24
C LEU A 268 2.16 13.07 19.03
N TRP A 269 2.17 13.73 17.86
CA TRP A 269 1.58 13.19 16.63
C TRP A 269 2.34 11.97 16.13
N GLY A 270 3.68 12.01 16.17
CA GLY A 270 4.52 10.86 15.84
C GLY A 270 4.13 9.61 16.63
N SER A 271 3.96 9.77 17.94
CA SER A 271 3.56 8.68 18.84
C SER A 271 2.12 8.23 18.62
N LEU A 272 1.17 9.15 18.39
CA LEU A 272 -0.20 8.76 18.05
C LEU A 272 -0.22 7.87 16.79
N PHE A 273 0.42 8.27 15.70
CA PHE A 273 0.44 7.45 14.48
C PHE A 273 1.23 6.15 14.62
N PHE A 274 2.25 6.10 15.48
CA PHE A 274 2.88 4.83 15.84
C PHE A 274 1.90 3.91 16.61
N GLY A 275 1.12 4.48 17.52
CA GLY A 275 0.04 3.78 18.22
C GLY A 275 -1.01 3.20 17.27
N VAL A 276 -1.38 3.95 16.21
CA VAL A 276 -2.26 3.43 15.14
C VAL A 276 -1.64 2.22 14.45
N ALA A 277 -0.36 2.32 14.04
CA ALA A 277 0.35 1.20 13.40
C ALA A 277 0.38 -0.04 14.32
N ALA A 278 0.69 0.15 15.61
CA ALA A 278 0.70 -0.90 16.62
C ALA A 278 -0.69 -1.51 16.86
N ALA A 279 -1.75 -0.71 16.75
CA ALA A 279 -3.15 -1.16 16.86
C ALA A 279 -3.72 -1.72 15.55
N SER A 280 -2.90 -1.81 14.49
CA SER A 280 -3.29 -2.39 13.21
C SER A 280 -2.81 -3.83 13.07
N LYS A 281 -1.52 -4.07 13.35
CA LYS A 281 -0.89 -5.39 13.24
C LYS A 281 0.30 -5.52 14.19
N PRO A 282 0.53 -6.69 14.81
CA PRO A 282 1.69 -6.93 15.67
C PRO A 282 3.05 -6.73 14.99
N THR A 283 3.11 -6.75 13.65
CA THR A 283 4.34 -6.49 12.90
C THR A 283 4.94 -5.11 13.20
N ALA A 284 4.13 -4.12 13.56
CA ALA A 284 4.61 -2.81 13.98
C ALA A 284 5.33 -2.85 15.35
N TRP A 285 5.07 -3.84 16.19
CA TRP A 285 5.68 -3.95 17.52
C TRP A 285 7.19 -4.22 17.44
N PHE A 286 7.65 -4.90 16.39
CA PHE A 286 9.08 -5.08 16.13
C PHE A 286 9.83 -3.75 15.93
N LEU A 287 9.12 -2.68 15.54
CA LEU A 287 9.70 -1.35 15.40
C LEU A 287 9.67 -0.53 16.70
N ALA A 288 8.99 -1.00 17.75
CA ALA A 288 8.86 -0.26 19.00
C ALA A 288 10.23 0.06 19.65
N PRO A 289 11.22 -0.85 19.72
CA PRO A 289 12.54 -0.51 20.27
C PRO A 289 13.22 0.63 19.52
N PHE A 290 13.17 0.61 18.18
CA PHE A 290 13.77 1.64 17.34
C PHE A 290 13.03 2.97 17.44
N PHE A 291 11.70 2.92 17.51
CA PHE A 291 10.87 4.09 17.74
C PHE A 291 11.19 4.74 19.10
N LEU A 292 11.27 3.97 20.19
CA LEU A 292 11.62 4.49 21.52
C LEU A 292 13.03 5.11 21.54
N LEU A 293 14.00 4.49 20.88
CA LEU A 293 15.33 5.07 20.71
C LEU A 293 15.27 6.39 19.93
N PHE A 294 14.47 6.45 18.86
CA PHE A 294 14.29 7.67 18.06
C PHE A 294 13.65 8.82 18.86
N LEU A 295 12.76 8.50 19.81
CA LEU A 295 12.17 9.47 20.73
C LEU A 295 13.17 10.08 21.72
N THR A 296 14.37 9.52 21.89
CA THR A 296 15.40 10.13 22.75
C THR A 296 15.95 11.43 22.16
N ASP A 297 15.86 11.58 20.83
CA ASP A 297 16.46 12.68 20.08
C ASP A 297 17.97 12.82 20.27
N GLN A 298 18.66 11.71 20.54
CA GLN A 298 20.10 11.69 20.71
C GLN A 298 20.75 10.94 19.54
N PRO A 299 21.64 11.59 18.75
CA PRO A 299 22.28 10.95 17.61
C PRO A 299 23.22 9.81 18.03
N THR A 300 23.77 9.90 19.24
CA THR A 300 24.61 8.87 19.85
C THR A 300 24.16 8.66 21.29
N LEU A 301 23.71 7.45 21.61
CA LEU A 301 23.30 7.07 22.95
C LEU A 301 24.05 5.79 23.34
N SER A 302 24.84 5.85 24.40
CA SER A 302 25.44 4.64 24.96
C SER A 302 24.37 3.79 25.67
N PHE A 303 24.56 2.47 25.70
CA PHE A 303 23.63 1.55 26.35
C PHE A 303 23.35 1.93 27.83
N ARG A 304 24.36 2.41 28.55
CA ARG A 304 24.20 2.88 29.95
C ARG A 304 23.28 4.10 30.05
N GLN A 305 23.38 5.03 29.11
CA GLN A 305 22.56 6.25 29.10
C GLN A 305 21.08 6.00 28.80
N LEU A 306 20.73 4.84 28.24
CA LEU A 306 19.34 4.45 28.01
C LEU A 306 18.56 4.31 29.32
N PHE A 307 19.22 3.81 30.37
CA PHE A 307 18.63 3.56 31.69
C PHE A 307 18.75 4.75 32.65
N ASN A 308 19.32 5.87 32.19
CA ASN A 308 19.37 7.08 32.99
C ASN A 308 17.95 7.65 33.15
N LYS A 309 17.61 8.06 34.38
CA LYS A 309 16.32 8.69 34.72
C LYS A 309 15.85 9.77 33.72
N PRO A 310 16.67 10.75 33.29
CA PRO A 310 16.23 11.76 32.33
C PRO A 310 15.86 11.16 30.96
N THR A 311 16.64 10.21 30.45
CA THR A 311 16.34 9.53 29.18
C THR A 311 15.02 8.75 29.27
N MET A 312 14.85 7.97 30.34
CA MET A 312 13.62 7.20 30.55
C MET A 312 12.38 8.10 30.68
N LEU A 313 12.47 9.21 31.43
CA LEU A 313 11.38 10.17 31.55
C LEU A 313 11.03 10.82 30.21
N ALA A 314 12.04 11.14 29.39
CA ALA A 314 11.82 11.69 28.06
C ALA A 314 11.10 10.68 27.16
N ILE A 315 11.53 9.42 27.16
CA ILE A 315 10.87 8.33 26.43
C ILE A 315 9.42 8.18 26.89
N LEU A 316 9.18 8.02 28.20
CA LEU A 316 7.82 7.84 28.74
C LEU A 316 6.90 9.01 28.38
N ARG A 317 7.37 10.24 28.55
CA ARG A 317 6.61 11.46 28.22
C ARG A 317 6.28 11.56 26.73
N ARG A 318 7.16 11.06 25.85
CA ARG A 318 6.95 11.12 24.41
C ARG A 318 6.17 9.91 23.90
N ALA A 319 6.30 8.73 24.52
CA ALA A 319 5.74 7.47 24.06
C ALA A 319 4.31 7.20 24.60
N TRP A 320 3.92 7.77 25.74
CA TRP A 320 2.60 7.51 26.32
C TRP A 320 1.41 7.71 25.36
N PRO A 321 1.41 8.66 24.40
CA PRO A 321 0.30 8.81 23.46
C PRO A 321 0.14 7.59 22.54
N ALA A 322 1.25 6.91 22.19
CA ALA A 322 1.19 5.68 21.40
C ALA A 322 0.48 4.58 22.19
N LEU A 323 0.84 4.43 23.47
CA LEU A 323 0.23 3.44 24.36
C LEU A 323 -1.24 3.75 24.62
N ALA A 324 -1.57 5.00 24.92
CA ALA A 324 -2.94 5.43 25.16
C ALA A 324 -3.82 5.18 23.92
N LEU A 325 -3.33 5.50 22.73
CA LEU A 325 -4.08 5.26 21.50
C LEU A 325 -4.20 3.77 21.18
N PHE A 326 -3.14 2.98 21.38
CA PHE A 326 -3.20 1.52 21.23
C PHE A 326 -4.27 0.92 22.15
N ILE A 327 -4.27 1.30 23.43
CA ILE A 327 -5.26 0.86 24.40
C ILE A 327 -6.67 1.30 23.99
N LEU A 328 -6.85 2.53 23.51
CA LEU A 328 -8.15 3.04 23.04
C LEU A 328 -8.73 2.22 21.88
N PHE A 329 -7.90 1.65 21.01
CA PHE A 329 -8.39 0.78 19.95
C PHE A 329 -8.75 -0.62 20.47
N VAL A 330 -8.04 -1.13 21.47
CA VAL A 330 -8.11 -2.53 21.92
C VAL A 330 -9.15 -2.74 23.04
N LEU A 331 -9.44 -1.71 23.84
CA LEU A 331 -10.49 -1.70 24.87
C LEU A 331 -11.76 -1.05 24.34
#